data_AF-A0A0D8LWV6-F1
#
_entry.id   AF-A0A0D8LWV6-F1
#
_cell.length_a   1.000
_cell.length_b   1.000
_cell.length_c   1.000
_cell.angle_alpha   90.00
_cell.angle_beta   90.00
_cell.angle_gamma   90.00
#
_symmetry.space_group_name_H-M   'P 1'
#
loop_
_entity.id
_entity.type
_entity.pdbx_description
1 polymer ?
#
loop_
_entity_poly.entity_id
_entity_poly.type
_entity_poly.pdbx_seq_one_letter_code
_entity_poly.pdbx_strand_id
1 'polypeptide(L)'
;MKWFKAIPAFCATLLVAVSLAGCAGSPTKESTGGYIDDTVVTTKVKTALFNEKDIKSSEISVQTFKGRVQLSGFVSSAKDASRAVEVTRRVQGVRLVENDLKIK
;
A
#
# COMPACT_ATOMS: atom_id res chain seq x y z
N MET A 1 8.49 17.09 -67.99
CA MET A 1 8.86 15.66 -68.07
C MET A 1 9.39 15.19 -66.71
N LYS A 2 8.60 14.33 -66.04
CA LYS A 2 9.07 13.19 -65.23
C LYS A 2 9.84 13.36 -63.90
N TRP A 3 9.65 14.40 -63.07
CA TRP A 3 10.30 14.44 -61.73
C TRP A 3 9.38 14.29 -60.50
N PHE A 4 8.06 14.13 -60.68
CA PHE A 4 7.09 14.03 -59.57
C PHE A 4 6.82 12.61 -59.04
N LYS A 5 7.58 11.58 -59.45
CA LYS A 5 7.28 10.18 -59.10
C LYS A 5 8.11 9.58 -57.95
N ALA A 6 8.91 10.38 -57.23
CA ALA A 6 9.79 9.87 -56.17
C ALA A 6 9.34 10.21 -54.73
N ILE A 7 8.10 10.64 -54.52
CA ILE A 7 7.62 11.07 -53.19
C ILE A 7 6.92 9.96 -52.36
N PRO A 8 6.36 8.85 -52.90
CA PRO A 8 5.60 7.95 -52.04
C PRO A 8 6.47 6.97 -51.22
N ALA A 9 7.78 6.87 -51.52
CA ALA A 9 8.67 5.91 -50.86
C ALA A 9 9.35 6.44 -49.59
N PHE A 10 9.31 7.76 -49.35
CA PHE A 10 10.02 8.37 -48.20
C PHE A 10 9.14 8.58 -46.96
N CYS A 11 7.81 8.58 -47.11
CA CYS A 11 6.87 8.64 -45.97
C CYS A 11 6.61 7.28 -45.32
N ALA A 12 6.92 6.17 -45.98
CA ALA A 12 6.62 4.82 -45.49
C ALA A 12 7.67 4.28 -44.50
N THR A 13 8.87 4.86 -44.45
CA THR A 13 9.95 4.40 -43.56
C THR A 13 10.00 5.11 -42.22
N LEU A 14 9.39 6.29 -42.09
CA LEU A 14 9.38 7.06 -40.83
C LEU A 14 8.31 6.58 -39.83
N LEU A 15 7.30 5.85 -40.29
CA LEU A 15 6.15 5.42 -39.47
C LEU A 15 6.38 4.10 -38.68
N VAL A 16 7.48 3.39 -38.91
CA VAL A 16 7.77 2.10 -38.25
C VAL A 16 8.60 2.26 -36.97
N ALA A 17 9.17 3.43 -36.69
CA ALA A 17 10.00 3.65 -35.50
C ALA A 17 9.21 3.97 -34.21
N VAL A 18 7.87 4.10 -34.28
CA VAL A 18 7.04 4.65 -33.17
C VAL A 18 6.20 3.57 -32.46
N SER A 19 6.60 2.31 -32.50
CA SER A 19 5.82 1.21 -31.88
C SER A 19 6.58 0.37 -30.85
N LEU A 20 7.84 0.72 -30.52
CA LEU A 20 8.64 -0.02 -29.53
C LEU A 20 8.82 0.67 -28.17
N ALA A 21 8.21 1.84 -27.93
CA ALA A 21 8.27 2.53 -26.63
C ALA A 21 7.08 2.20 -25.71
N GLY A 22 6.54 0.98 -25.79
CA GLY A 22 5.26 0.59 -25.20
C GLY A 22 5.29 -0.16 -23.88
N CYS A 23 6.42 -0.28 -23.20
CA CYS A 23 6.49 -0.86 -21.84
C CYS A 23 7.27 0.07 -20.90
N ALA A 24 6.72 1.25 -20.61
CA ALA A 24 7.03 1.93 -19.36
C ALA A 24 6.37 1.15 -18.22
N GLY A 25 6.93 0.00 -17.88
CA GLY A 25 6.55 -0.73 -16.68
C GLY A 25 6.77 0.19 -15.49
N SER A 26 5.68 0.62 -14.86
CA SER A 26 5.68 1.44 -13.67
C SER A 26 6.63 0.81 -12.65
N PRO A 27 7.71 1.49 -12.21
CA PRO A 27 8.46 0.99 -11.09
C PRO A 27 7.61 1.28 -9.86
N THR A 28 6.77 0.33 -9.46
CA THR A 28 6.38 0.19 -8.05
C THR A 28 7.64 -0.24 -7.30
N LYS A 29 8.62 0.68 -7.22
CA LYS A 29 9.85 0.52 -6.47
C LYS A 29 9.49 0.82 -5.03
N GLU A 30 8.84 -0.14 -4.39
CA GLU A 30 8.82 -0.22 -2.94
C GLU A 30 10.29 -0.31 -2.53
N SER A 31 10.85 0.77 -1.99
CA SER A 31 12.19 0.72 -1.43
C SER A 31 12.19 -0.32 -0.33
N THR A 32 13.18 -1.22 -0.32
CA THR A 32 13.35 -2.24 0.72
C THR A 32 13.27 -1.65 2.13
N GLY A 33 13.67 -0.38 2.31
CA GLY A 33 13.51 0.35 3.58
C GLY A 33 12.06 0.51 4.04
N GLY A 34 11.15 0.90 3.13
CA GLY A 34 9.74 1.11 3.50
C GLY A 34 9.02 -0.18 3.89
N TYR A 35 9.33 -1.28 3.20
CA TYR A 35 8.74 -2.59 3.51
C TYR A 35 9.25 -3.17 4.85
N ILE A 36 10.55 -2.99 5.14
CA ILE A 36 11.14 -3.39 6.42
C ILE A 36 10.54 -2.54 7.56
N ASP A 37 10.41 -1.23 7.35
CA ASP A 37 9.80 -0.33 8.32
C ASP A 37 8.34 -0.74 8.63
N ASP A 38 7.53 -1.03 7.62
CA ASP A 38 6.14 -1.43 7.80
C ASP A 38 5.98 -2.77 8.52
N THR A 39 6.88 -3.73 8.27
CA THR A 39 6.88 -5.03 8.98
C THR A 39 7.21 -4.86 10.46
N VAL A 40 8.18 -3.99 10.78
CA VAL A 40 8.53 -3.65 12.16
C VAL A 40 7.38 -2.91 12.85
N VAL A 41 6.76 -1.95 12.17
CA VAL A 41 5.59 -1.23 12.69
C VAL A 41 4.44 -2.21 12.96
N THR A 42 4.14 -3.10 12.02
CA THR A 42 3.08 -4.11 12.17
C THR A 42 3.33 -4.99 13.39
N THR A 43 4.56 -5.47 13.57
CA THR A 43 4.94 -6.29 14.73
C THR A 43 4.76 -5.50 16.02
N LYS A 44 5.25 -4.25 16.09
CA LYS A 44 5.08 -3.38 17.26
C LYS A 44 3.61 -3.14 17.61
N VAL A 45 2.76 -2.90 16.60
CA VAL A 45 1.31 -2.74 16.81
C VAL A 45 0.69 -4.03 17.33
N LYS A 46 1.00 -5.19 16.75
CA LYS A 46 0.50 -6.48 17.24
C LYS A 46 0.92 -6.74 18.69
N THR A 47 2.18 -6.47 19.05
CA THR A 47 2.66 -6.60 20.43
C THR A 47 1.97 -5.61 21.37
N ALA A 48 1.78 -4.36 20.95
CA ALA A 48 1.09 -3.37 21.77
C ALA A 48 -0.36 -3.77 22.06
N LEU A 49 -1.08 -4.27 21.05
CA LEU A 49 -2.44 -4.77 21.21
C LEU A 49 -2.50 -6.06 22.06
N PHE A 50 -1.50 -6.94 21.94
CA PHE A 50 -1.41 -8.16 22.74
C PHE A 50 -1.19 -7.88 24.23
N ASN A 51 -0.51 -6.77 24.57
CA ASN A 51 -0.29 -6.37 25.95
C ASN A 51 -1.53 -5.75 26.62
N GLU A 52 -2.58 -5.44 25.86
CA GLU A 52 -3.83 -4.92 26.40
C GLU A 52 -4.73 -6.07 26.88
N LYS A 53 -4.97 -6.14 28.20
CA LYS A 53 -5.73 -7.23 28.82
C LYS A 53 -7.19 -7.31 28.39
N ASP A 54 -7.76 -6.17 28.02
CA ASP A 54 -9.18 -6.04 27.66
C ASP A 54 -9.43 -6.34 26.16
N ILE A 55 -8.37 -6.50 25.37
CA ILE A 55 -8.46 -6.68 23.91
C ILE A 55 -8.04 -8.10 23.53
N LYS A 56 -8.94 -8.82 22.87
CA LYS A 56 -8.62 -10.12 22.25
C LYS A 56 -7.84 -9.92 20.96
N SER A 57 -6.54 -9.67 21.08
CA SER A 57 -5.66 -9.40 19.93
C SER A 57 -5.60 -10.56 18.91
N SER A 58 -5.96 -11.79 19.31
CA SER A 58 -6.06 -12.95 18.42
C SER A 58 -7.16 -12.84 17.37
N GLU A 59 -8.20 -12.05 17.65
CA GLU A 59 -9.33 -11.81 16.74
C GLU A 59 -9.14 -10.54 15.89
N ILE A 60 -8.00 -9.85 16.05
CA ILE A 60 -7.67 -8.61 15.35
C ILE A 60 -6.54 -8.86 14.36
N SER A 61 -6.77 -8.50 13.10
CA SER A 61 -5.77 -8.46 12.06
C SER A 61 -5.25 -7.05 11.86
N VAL A 62 -3.93 -6.94 11.73
CA VAL A 62 -3.20 -5.67 11.57
C VAL A 62 -2.44 -5.73 10.25
N GLN A 63 -2.69 -4.76 9.38
CA GLN A 63 -1.94 -4.57 8.15
C GLN A 63 -1.36 -3.15 8.15
N THR A 64 -0.11 -3.01 7.72
CA THR A 64 0.54 -1.70 7.63
C THR A 64 1.06 -1.48 6.23
N PHE A 65 0.85 -0.28 5.70
CA PHE A 65 1.40 0.15 4.42
C PHE A 65 1.78 1.63 4.47
N LYS A 66 3.07 1.91 4.32
CA LYS A 66 3.67 3.25 4.34
C LYS A 66 3.26 4.04 5.58
N GLY A 67 3.29 3.38 6.74
CA GLY A 67 2.86 3.94 8.02
C GLY A 67 1.33 4.13 8.20
N ARG A 68 0.50 3.71 7.25
CA ARG A 68 -0.95 3.59 7.45
C ARG A 68 -1.25 2.21 8.01
N VAL A 69 -1.88 2.15 9.18
CA VAL A 69 -2.25 0.90 9.84
C VAL A 69 -3.75 0.69 9.72
N GLN A 70 -4.14 -0.46 9.19
CA GLN A 70 -5.52 -0.91 9.14
C GLN A 70 -5.74 -1.95 10.24
N LEU A 71 -6.73 -1.69 11.10
CA LEU A 71 -7.21 -2.62 12.11
C LEU A 71 -8.52 -3.25 11.63
N SER A 72 -8.55 -4.57 11.58
CA SER A 72 -9.73 -5.33 11.12
C SER A 72 -9.96 -6.55 12.00
N GLY A 73 -11.17 -7.12 11.96
CA GLY A 73 -11.54 -8.28 12.78
C GLY A 73 -12.64 -7.94 13.77
N PHE A 74 -12.65 -8.62 14.92
CA PHE A 74 -13.73 -8.53 15.90
C PHE A 74 -13.25 -8.05 17.26
N VAL A 75 -14.08 -7.24 17.93
CA VAL A 75 -13.90 -6.79 19.31
C VAL A 75 -15.15 -7.01 20.14
N SER A 76 -14.99 -7.06 21.46
CA SER A 76 -16.09 -7.34 22.39
C SER A 76 -16.94 -6.11 22.71
N SER A 77 -16.42 -4.89 22.51
CA SER A 77 -17.16 -3.65 22.75
C SER A 77 -16.64 -2.47 21.94
N ALA A 78 -17.44 -1.40 21.84
CA ALA A 78 -17.01 -0.13 21.24
C ALA A 78 -15.84 0.52 22.01
N LYS A 79 -15.75 0.27 23.32
CA LYS A 79 -14.65 0.73 24.16
C LYS A 79 -13.34 0.05 23.76
N ASP A 80 -13.39 -1.26 23.48
CA ASP A 80 -12.21 -2.03 23.07
C ASP A 80 -11.74 -1.61 21.67
N ALA A 81 -12.66 -1.34 20.74
CA ALA A 81 -12.31 -0.76 19.43
C ALA A 81 -11.58 0.59 19.60
N SER A 82 -12.14 1.47 20.43
CA SER A 82 -11.55 2.79 20.69
C SER A 82 -10.17 2.67 21.33
N ARG A 83 -10.03 1.75 22.29
CA ARG A 83 -8.75 1.46 22.96
C ARG A 83 -7.72 0.89 21.99
N ALA A 84 -8.11 -0.04 21.11
CA ALA A 84 -7.23 -0.59 20.08
C ALA A 84 -6.68 0.52 19.18
N VAL A 85 -7.55 1.41 18.69
CA VAL A 85 -7.13 2.56 17.87
C VAL A 85 -6.16 3.47 18.63
N GLU A 86 -6.45 3.77 19.90
CA GLU A 86 -5.59 4.62 20.71
C GLU A 86 -4.20 4.00 20.93
N VAL A 87 -4.13 2.71 21.23
CA VAL A 87 -2.88 1.96 21.43
C VAL A 87 -2.08 1.93 20.14
N THR A 88 -2.72 1.65 19.01
CA THR A 88 -2.06 1.64 17.69
C THR A 88 -1.50 3.02 17.34
N ARG A 89 -2.20 4.12 17.63
CA ARG A 89 -1.71 5.49 17.37
C ARG A 89 -0.45 5.85 18.15
N ARG A 90 -0.22 5.24 19.32
CA ARG A 90 0.97 5.50 20.14
C ARG A 90 2.22 4.80 19.62
N VAL A 91 2.09 3.86 18.68
CA VAL A 91 3.23 3.14 18.13
C VAL A 91 4.01 4.04 17.17
N GLN A 92 5.32 4.14 17.40
CA GLN A 92 6.21 4.92 16.54
C GLN A 92 6.19 4.39 15.11
N GLY A 93 6.03 5.29 14.14
CA GLY A 93 5.94 4.98 12.71
C GLY A 93 4.51 4.94 12.17
N VAL A 94 3.51 4.91 13.06
CA VAL A 94 2.11 5.03 12.66
C VAL A 94 1.78 6.48 12.31
N ARG A 95 1.28 6.69 11.09
CA ARG A 95 0.86 8.00 10.56
C ARG A 95 -0.65 8.12 10.49
N LEU A 96 -1.33 7.02 10.15
CA LEU A 96 -2.79 6.95 10.06
C LEU A 96 -3.26 5.61 10.63
N VAL A 97 -4.41 5.62 11.27
CA VAL A 97 -5.10 4.41 11.73
C VAL A 97 -6.49 4.36 11.11
N GLU A 98 -6.73 3.33 10.31
CA GLU A 98 -8.02 2.98 9.75
C GLU A 98 -8.66 1.90 10.63
N ASN A 99 -9.89 2.17 11.09
CA ASN A 99 -10.60 1.30 12.01
C ASN A 99 -11.76 0.60 11.30
N ASP A 100 -11.53 -0.66 10.92
CA ASP A 100 -12.52 -1.56 10.34
C ASP A 100 -12.89 -2.70 11.31
N LEU A 101 -12.73 -2.46 12.63
CA LEU A 101 -13.11 -3.41 13.66
C LEU A 101 -14.63 -3.52 13.77
N LYS A 102 -15.12 -4.76 13.86
CA LYS A 102 -16.53 -5.07 14.04
C LYS A 102 -16.80 -5.45 15.50
N ILE A 103 -17.87 -4.92 16.06
CA ILE A 103 -18.31 -5.29 17.41
C ILE A 103 -19.17 -6.56 17.29
N LYS A 104 -18.89 -7.54 18.15
CA LYS A 104 -19.66 -8.79 18.24
C LYS A 104 -20.95 -8.62 19.04
#